data_AF-A0A2S8NPW0-F1
#
_entry.id   AF-A0A2S8NPW0-F1
#
_cell.length_a   1.000
_cell.length_b   1.000
_cell.length_c   1.000
_cell.angle_alpha   90.00
_cell.angle_beta   90.00
_cell.angle_gamma   90.00
#
_symmetry.space_group_name_H-M   'P 1'
#
loop_
_entity.id
_entity.type
_entity.pdbx_description
1 polymer ?
#
loop_
_entity_poly.entity_id
_entity_poly.type
_entity_poly.pdbx_seq_one_letter_code
_entity_poly.pdbx_strand_id
1 'polypeptide(L)'
;MCYSLFYLERKTTIKKLLSILTITTLTASIPAPLLANKTLIRVKRDVSTLTSNANNNYLPIKEINGVNDKVQSITVDTKNNIYFGTDDGAFVLKQDSDTLTNIAGINDNITSLTIDSKDNIYFRTNNK
;
A
#
# COMPACT_ATOMS: atom_id res chain seq x y z
N MET A 1 34.96 8.53 9.25
CA MET A 1 33.78 8.77 8.39
C MET A 1 32.71 9.40 9.27
N CYS A 2 32.35 10.66 9.03
CA CYS A 2 31.29 11.35 9.76
C CYS A 2 29.98 11.20 8.99
N TYR A 3 28.92 10.74 9.66
CA TYR A 3 27.58 10.68 9.09
C TYR A 3 26.81 11.90 9.59
N SER A 4 26.22 12.68 8.69
CA SER A 4 25.30 13.78 9.01
C SER A 4 23.86 13.31 8.78
N LEU A 5 23.02 13.44 9.80
CA LEU A 5 21.59 13.12 9.78
C LEU A 5 20.79 14.43 9.72
N PHE A 6 19.98 14.61 8.67
CA PHE A 6 19.10 15.79 8.51
C PHE A 6 17.62 15.38 8.64
N TYR A 7 16.75 16.34 9.01
CA TYR A 7 15.31 16.12 9.28
C TYR A 7 14.43 17.21 8.63
N LEU A 8 13.19 16.86 8.27
CA LEU A 8 12.17 17.78 7.74
C LEU A 8 10.86 17.68 8.56
N GLU A 9 10.42 18.80 9.16
CA GLU A 9 9.29 18.86 10.09
C GLU A 9 7.93 19.02 9.37
N ARG A 10 6.93 18.22 9.77
CA ARG A 10 5.61 18.18 9.13
C ARG A 10 4.59 19.09 9.81
N LYS A 11 3.96 19.99 9.05
CA LYS A 11 2.78 20.78 9.47
C LYS A 11 1.49 19.97 9.24
N THR A 12 0.68 19.74 10.28
CA THR A 12 -0.53 18.89 10.18
C THR A 12 -1.80 19.69 10.45
N THR A 13 -2.81 19.57 9.57
CA THR A 13 -4.17 20.10 9.78
C THR A 13 -5.16 18.93 9.65
N ILE A 14 -5.92 18.61 10.69
CA ILE A 14 -6.86 17.46 10.72
C ILE A 14 -8.29 17.93 10.44
N LYS A 15 -8.99 17.31 9.47
CA LYS A 15 -10.46 17.39 9.32
C LYS A 15 -11.09 16.08 9.78
N LYS A 16 -12.10 16.18 10.66
CA LYS A 16 -12.82 15.05 11.29
C LYS A 16 -14.02 14.66 10.41
N LEU A 17 -14.19 13.38 10.08
CA LEU A 17 -15.40 12.86 9.41
C LEU A 17 -16.18 11.99 10.40
N LEU A 18 -17.48 12.25 10.56
CA LEU A 18 -18.39 11.46 11.42
C LEU A 18 -18.91 10.25 10.62
N SER A 19 -18.81 9.04 11.18
CA SER A 19 -19.41 7.81 10.63
C SER A 19 -20.73 7.53 11.36
N ILE A 20 -21.80 7.22 10.63
CA ILE A 20 -23.09 6.77 11.18
C ILE A 20 -23.30 5.33 10.70
N LEU A 21 -23.31 4.37 11.63
CA LEU A 21 -23.67 2.98 11.36
C LEU A 21 -25.13 2.76 11.78
N THR A 22 -26.04 2.63 10.82
CA THR A 22 -27.43 2.27 11.09
C THR A 22 -27.56 0.75 11.03
N ILE A 23 -27.89 0.11 12.16
CA ILE A 23 -28.15 -1.33 12.21
C ILE A 23 -29.67 -1.53 12.31
N THR A 24 -30.29 -2.07 11.26
CA THR A 24 -31.65 -2.59 11.31
C THR A 24 -31.59 -4.10 11.49
N THR A 25 -32.11 -4.61 12.61
CA THR A 25 -32.22 -6.06 12.85
C THR A 25 -33.58 -6.56 12.38
N LEU A 26 -33.60 -7.47 11.40
CA LEU A 26 -34.79 -8.24 11.04
C LEU A 26 -34.66 -9.67 11.59
N THR A 27 -35.45 -10.01 12.59
CA THR A 27 -35.54 -11.38 13.12
C THR A 27 -36.63 -12.14 12.38
N ALA A 28 -36.25 -13.07 11.50
CA ALA A 28 -37.19 -14.05 10.94
C ALA A 28 -37.06 -15.37 11.72
N SER A 29 -38.10 -15.70 12.50
CA SER A 29 -38.30 -17.02 13.10
C SER A 29 -38.60 -18.02 11.99
N ILE A 30 -37.72 -19.00 11.78
CA ILE A 30 -37.99 -20.13 10.87
C ILE A 30 -38.14 -21.39 11.71
N PRO A 31 -39.29 -22.10 11.67
CA PRO A 31 -39.44 -23.38 12.33
C PRO A 31 -38.72 -24.47 11.53
N ALA A 32 -37.99 -25.34 12.23
CA ALA A 32 -37.30 -26.47 11.64
C ALA A 32 -38.29 -27.58 11.20
N PRO A 33 -38.14 -28.15 9.99
CA PRO A 33 -38.60 -29.50 9.73
C PRO A 33 -37.42 -30.47 9.76
N LEU A 34 -37.47 -31.37 10.74
CA LEU A 34 -36.73 -32.63 10.78
C LEU A 34 -37.23 -33.53 9.64
N LEU A 35 -36.43 -33.76 8.58
CA LEU A 35 -36.64 -34.96 7.74
C LEU A 35 -35.42 -35.42 6.93
N ALA A 36 -35.13 -36.71 7.11
CA ALA A 36 -34.54 -37.68 6.20
C ALA A 36 -33.02 -37.68 5.91
N ASN A 37 -32.35 -38.59 6.63
CA ASN A 37 -31.38 -39.55 6.12
C ASN A 37 -31.32 -39.70 4.57
N LYS A 38 -30.45 -38.92 3.91
CA LYS A 38 -30.07 -39.14 2.51
C LYS A 38 -28.69 -39.81 2.46
N THR A 39 -28.64 -41.01 1.88
CA THR A 39 -27.40 -41.77 1.67
C THR A 39 -26.35 -40.93 0.95
N LEU A 40 -25.17 -40.77 1.55
CA LEU A 40 -24.04 -40.05 0.96
C LEU A 40 -23.32 -40.96 -0.05
N ILE A 41 -23.68 -40.85 -1.33
CA ILE A 41 -22.88 -41.40 -2.42
C ILE A 41 -21.65 -40.49 -2.57
N ARG A 42 -20.46 -40.96 -2.19
CA ARG A 42 -19.20 -40.30 -2.56
C ARG A 42 -18.99 -40.46 -4.07
N VAL A 43 -19.55 -39.55 -4.85
CA VAL A 43 -19.08 -39.30 -6.21
C VAL A 43 -17.62 -38.88 -6.06
N LYS A 44 -16.71 -39.71 -6.57
CA LYS A 44 -15.31 -39.37 -6.74
C LYS A 44 -15.34 -38.16 -7.67
N ARG A 45 -15.35 -36.95 -7.11
CA ARG A 45 -15.23 -35.73 -7.91
C ARG A 45 -14.01 -35.95 -8.74
N ASP A 46 -14.23 -35.88 -10.05
CA ASP A 46 -13.20 -35.97 -11.04
C ASP A 46 -11.98 -35.21 -10.54
N VAL A 47 -10.80 -35.72 -10.88
CA VAL A 47 -9.60 -34.89 -10.94
C VAL A 47 -9.92 -33.85 -12.02
N SER A 48 -10.74 -32.86 -11.66
CA SER A 48 -10.98 -31.67 -12.45
C SER A 48 -9.59 -31.13 -12.63
N THR A 49 -9.13 -31.17 -13.86
CA THR A 49 -7.92 -30.52 -14.30
C THR A 49 -7.80 -29.23 -13.51
N LEU A 50 -6.67 -29.08 -12.80
CA LEU A 50 -6.29 -27.82 -12.20
C LEU A 50 -6.05 -26.85 -13.36
N THR A 51 -7.13 -26.41 -14.00
CA THR A 51 -7.12 -25.25 -14.84
C THR A 51 -6.71 -24.14 -13.90
N SER A 52 -5.53 -23.59 -14.14
CA SER A 52 -5.11 -22.36 -13.48
C SER A 52 -6.26 -21.39 -13.62
N ASN A 53 -6.87 -21.07 -12.49
CA ASN A 53 -7.87 -20.03 -12.40
C ASN A 53 -7.15 -18.73 -12.74
N ALA A 54 -7.09 -18.40 -14.03
CA ALA A 54 -6.53 -17.15 -14.55
C ALA A 54 -7.39 -15.93 -14.15
N ASN A 55 -8.04 -15.98 -12.99
CA ASN A 55 -8.73 -14.89 -12.33
C ASN A 55 -7.68 -14.08 -11.57
N ASN A 56 -6.66 -13.63 -12.28
CA ASN A 56 -5.73 -12.63 -11.75
C ASN A 56 -6.52 -11.31 -11.66
N ASN A 57 -7.33 -11.18 -10.60
CA ASN A 57 -8.11 -10.00 -10.23
C ASN A 57 -7.21 -8.83 -9.79
N TYR A 58 -6.02 -8.70 -10.36
CA TYR A 58 -5.12 -7.59 -10.10
C TYR A 58 -5.58 -6.39 -10.91
N LEU A 59 -5.56 -5.23 -10.26
CA LEU A 59 -5.72 -3.96 -10.95
C LEU A 59 -4.63 -3.84 -12.03
N PRO A 60 -4.92 -3.19 -13.17
CA PRO A 60 -3.92 -2.96 -14.19
C PRO A 60 -2.71 -2.24 -13.59
N ILE A 61 -1.51 -2.73 -13.92
CA ILE A 61 -0.25 -2.10 -13.49
C ILE A 61 -0.22 -0.70 -14.06
N LYS A 62 -0.03 0.29 -13.18
CA LYS A 62 0.07 1.69 -13.56
C LYS A 62 1.53 2.11 -13.57
N GLU A 63 1.99 2.61 -14.70
CA GLU A 63 3.30 3.23 -14.83
C GLU A 63 3.31 4.59 -14.13
N ILE A 64 4.34 4.85 -13.34
CA ILE A 64 4.58 6.15 -12.69
C ILE A 64 5.67 6.86 -13.50
N ASN A 65 5.26 7.90 -14.23
CA ASN A 65 6.19 8.74 -14.99
C ASN A 65 6.86 9.78 -14.09
N GLY A 66 8.05 10.23 -14.46
CA GLY A 66 8.72 11.38 -13.83
C GLY A 66 9.96 11.05 -12.98
N VAL A 67 10.30 9.76 -12.80
CA VAL A 67 11.66 9.36 -12.41
C VAL A 67 12.38 8.86 -13.66
N ASN A 68 13.36 9.61 -14.15
CA ASN A 68 14.20 9.17 -15.28
C ASN A 68 15.46 8.43 -14.81
N ASP A 69 15.79 8.53 -13.51
CA ASP A 69 16.99 7.93 -12.92
C ASP A 69 16.72 6.59 -12.27
N LYS A 70 17.79 5.92 -11.88
CA LYS A 70 17.69 4.66 -11.13
C LYS A 70 17.09 4.92 -9.75
N VAL A 71 15.96 4.28 -9.46
CA VAL A 71 15.40 4.21 -8.10
C VAL A 71 16.23 3.22 -7.29
N GLN A 72 16.83 3.70 -6.20
CA GLN A 72 17.69 2.91 -5.32
C GLN A 72 16.98 2.50 -4.02
N SER A 73 15.97 3.27 -3.60
CA SER A 73 15.23 2.99 -2.37
C SER A 73 13.80 3.50 -2.42
N ILE A 74 12.90 2.83 -1.69
CA ILE A 74 11.48 3.16 -1.60
C ILE A 74 11.01 3.01 -0.14
N THR A 75 10.17 3.92 0.33
CA THR A 75 9.46 3.78 1.62
C THR A 75 8.05 4.38 1.52
N VAL A 76 7.19 4.09 2.51
CA VAL A 76 5.79 4.53 2.52
C VAL A 76 5.43 5.08 3.90
N ASP A 77 4.78 6.24 3.94
CA ASP A 77 4.30 6.82 5.20
C ASP A 77 2.94 6.26 5.66
N THR A 78 2.51 6.61 6.88
CA THR A 78 1.20 6.16 7.40
C THR A 78 0.00 6.74 6.65
N LYS A 79 0.22 7.66 5.70
CA LYS A 79 -0.79 8.25 4.82
C LYS A 79 -0.66 7.74 3.38
N ASN A 80 0.01 6.60 3.18
CA ASN A 80 0.20 5.96 1.89
C ASN A 80 0.87 6.85 0.83
N ASN A 81 1.67 7.85 1.24
CA ASN A 81 2.57 8.55 0.35
C ASN A 81 3.80 7.69 0.12
N ILE A 82 4.21 7.53 -1.13
CA ILE A 82 5.35 6.71 -1.52
C ILE A 82 6.52 7.64 -1.78
N TYR A 83 7.67 7.32 -1.19
CA TYR A 83 8.90 8.09 -1.31
C TYR A 83 9.93 7.27 -2.07
N PHE A 84 10.62 7.93 -3.00
CA PHE A 84 11.64 7.33 -3.86
C PHE A 84 12.97 8.03 -3.66
N GLY A 85 14.03 7.26 -3.43
CA GLY A 85 15.40 7.75 -3.47
C GLY A 85 16.04 7.37 -4.79
N THR A 86 16.60 8.33 -5.49
CA THR A 86 17.23 8.17 -6.80
C THR A 86 18.67 8.65 -6.77
N ASP A 87 19.38 8.50 -7.89
CA ASP A 87 20.72 9.06 -8.04
C ASP A 87 20.73 10.61 -8.08
N ASP A 88 19.59 11.26 -8.34
CA ASP A 88 19.42 12.73 -8.46
C ASP A 88 18.41 13.29 -7.43
N GLY A 89 18.41 12.73 -6.22
CA GLY A 89 17.61 13.24 -5.11
C GLY A 89 16.45 12.36 -4.69
N ALA A 90 15.44 12.99 -4.09
CA ALA A 90 14.27 12.31 -3.54
C ALA A 90 12.97 12.83 -4.13
N PHE A 91 12.01 11.91 -4.31
CA PHE A 91 10.70 12.20 -4.88
C PHE A 91 9.60 11.63 -3.99
N VAL A 92 8.41 12.23 -4.08
CA VAL A 92 7.20 11.76 -3.41
C VAL A 92 6.05 11.61 -4.41
N LEU A 93 5.37 10.48 -4.36
CA LEU A 93 4.06 10.27 -4.95
C LEU A 93 3.03 10.28 -3.82
N LYS A 94 2.14 11.28 -3.84
CA LYS A 94 1.11 11.38 -2.81
C LYS A 94 0.02 10.35 -3.04
N GLN A 95 -0.64 9.94 -1.96
CA GLN A 95 -1.84 9.11 -2.05
C GLN A 95 -2.85 9.77 -3.02
N ASP A 96 -3.44 8.94 -3.88
CA ASP A 96 -4.42 9.35 -4.91
C ASP A 96 -3.88 10.36 -5.94
N SER A 97 -2.56 10.48 -6.06
CA SER A 97 -1.89 11.28 -7.09
C SER A 97 -1.21 10.38 -8.12
N ASP A 98 -1.19 10.88 -9.35
CA ASP A 98 -0.44 10.29 -10.46
C ASP A 98 0.81 11.10 -10.82
N THR A 99 1.08 12.15 -10.03
CA THR A 99 2.15 13.10 -10.30
C THR A 99 3.22 12.96 -9.24
N LEU A 100 4.39 12.53 -9.70
CA LEU A 100 5.58 12.53 -8.89
C LEU A 100 6.08 13.96 -8.65
N THR A 101 6.44 14.27 -7.41
CA THR A 101 6.98 15.59 -7.02
C THR A 101 8.39 15.46 -6.46
N ASN A 102 9.34 16.25 -6.97
CA ASN A 102 10.68 16.34 -6.39
C ASN A 102 10.62 16.99 -4.98
N ILE A 103 11.36 16.42 -4.03
CA ILE A 103 11.50 16.96 -2.68
C ILE A 103 12.65 17.96 -2.70
N ALA A 104 12.29 19.24 -2.74
CA ALA A 104 13.26 20.33 -2.83
C ALA A 104 14.31 20.27 -1.71
N GLY A 105 15.57 20.54 -2.07
CA GLY A 105 16.70 20.57 -1.15
C GLY A 105 17.40 19.22 -0.94
N ILE A 106 16.96 18.17 -1.63
CA ILE A 106 17.59 16.85 -1.65
C ILE A 106 18.03 16.54 -3.08
N ASN A 107 19.29 16.84 -3.40
CA ASN A 107 19.86 16.72 -4.75
C ASN A 107 21.04 15.74 -4.82
N ASP A 108 21.27 14.96 -3.76
CA ASP A 108 22.35 13.98 -3.69
C ASP A 108 21.84 12.57 -4.06
N ASN A 109 22.75 11.64 -4.35
CA ASN A 109 22.41 10.23 -4.53
C ASN A 109 21.87 9.62 -3.24
N ILE A 110 20.59 9.21 -3.26
CA ILE A 110 19.88 8.64 -2.12
C ILE A 110 19.88 7.11 -2.18
N THR A 111 20.76 6.51 -1.40
CA THR A 111 20.91 5.04 -1.38
C THR A 111 19.96 4.30 -0.45
N SER A 112 19.34 5.01 0.49
CA SER A 112 18.42 4.41 1.45
C SER A 112 17.45 5.44 1.99
N LEU A 113 16.22 5.00 2.21
CA LEU A 113 15.14 5.72 2.85
C LEU A 113 14.59 4.88 4.00
N THR A 114 14.26 5.52 5.11
CA THR A 114 13.51 4.90 6.21
C THR A 114 12.57 5.92 6.83
N ILE A 115 11.54 5.43 7.52
CA ILE A 115 10.53 6.25 8.16
C ILE A 115 10.34 5.80 9.61
N ASP A 116 10.17 6.76 10.53
CA ASP A 116 9.83 6.45 11.92
C ASP A 116 8.31 6.47 12.16
N SER A 117 7.91 6.18 13.40
CA SER A 117 6.50 6.13 13.82
C SER A 117 5.78 7.48 13.83
N LYS A 118 6.48 8.59 13.58
CA LYS A 118 5.93 9.95 13.50
C LYS A 118 5.88 10.46 12.05
N ASP A 119 6.05 9.58 11.07
CA ASP A 119 6.21 9.90 9.64
C ASP A 119 7.44 10.77 9.31
N ASN A 120 8.49 10.72 10.14
CA ASN A 120 9.73 11.41 9.82
C ASN A 120 10.56 10.56 8.87
N ILE A 121 11.05 11.17 7.79
CA ILE A 121 11.77 10.46 6.74
C ILE A 121 13.25 10.77 6.88
N TYR A 122 14.04 9.70 6.93
CA TYR A 122 15.50 9.77 6.99
C TYR A 122 16.06 9.17 5.70
N PHE A 123 17.08 9.82 5.16
CA PHE A 123 17.72 9.41 3.93
C PHE A 123 19.23 9.32 4.11
N ARG A 124 19.86 8.39 3.39
CA ARG A 124 21.31 8.24 3.36
C ARG A 124 21.87 8.67 2.02
N THR A 125 22.73 9.67 2.05
CA THR A 125 23.53 10.08 0.90
C THR A 125 24.89 9.40 0.89
N ASN A 126 25.46 9.21 -0.29
CA ASN A 126 26.86 8.80 -0.45
C ASN A 126 27.74 10.04 -0.64
N ASN A 127 27.74 10.98 0.32
CA ASN A 127 28.61 12.14 0.20
C ASN A 127 30.07 11.71 0.42
N LYS A 128 30.94 12.09 -0.53
CA LYS A 128 32.40 12.01 -0.41
C LYS A 128 32.93 13.30 0.20
#